data_AF-A0A075IHB8-F1
#
_entry.id   AF-A0A075IHB8-F1
#
_cell.length_a   1.000
_cell.length_b   1.000
_cell.length_c   1.000
_cell.angle_alpha   90.00
_cell.angle_beta   90.00
_cell.angle_gamma   90.00
#
_symmetry.space_group_name_H-M   'P 1'
#
loop_
_entity.id
_entity.type
_entity.pdbx_description
1 polymer ?
#
loop_
_entity_poly.entity_id
_entity_poly.type
_entity_poly.pdbx_seq_one_letter_code
_entity_poly.pdbx_strand_id
1 'polypeptide(L)'
;MITLGEFYTVMSAVVPLYVAMILAYGSVRWWKLLTPAQCSGINRFVAIFAVPLLSFQIISHNNPYDMNPRFVAADVLQKLIVLAVLASWSKLKRCKDSVPGSGSNDKCKDLDWAITLFMVSTLPN
;
A
#
# COMPACT_ATOMS: atom_id res chain seq x y z
N MET A 1 22.94 23.32 -4.85
CA MET A 1 22.72 22.91 -6.25
C MET A 1 22.99 21.42 -6.32
N ILE A 2 22.10 20.64 -6.95
CA ILE A 2 22.34 19.20 -7.15
C ILE A 2 23.55 19.04 -8.08
N THR A 3 24.57 18.35 -7.58
CA THR A 3 25.77 18.01 -8.35
C THR A 3 25.42 16.88 -9.34
N LEU A 4 26.06 16.87 -10.51
CA LEU A 4 25.86 15.81 -11.52
C LEU A 4 26.09 14.39 -10.97
N GLY A 5 26.94 14.24 -9.95
CA GLY A 5 27.16 12.97 -9.26
C GLY A 5 25.92 12.47 -8.50
N GLU A 6 25.23 13.34 -7.76
CA GLU A 6 23.98 13.00 -7.05
C GLU A 6 22.88 12.61 -8.04
N PHE A 7 22.81 13.29 -9.19
CA PHE A 7 21.90 12.93 -10.26
C PHE A 7 22.19 11.54 -10.85
N TYR A 8 23.47 11.21 -11.07
CA TYR A 8 23.85 9.88 -11.54
C TYR A 8 23.50 8.79 -10.54
N THR A 9 23.73 9.01 -9.24
CA THR A 9 23.35 8.06 -8.18
C THR A 9 21.86 7.79 -8.19
N VAL A 10 21.03 8.84 -8.24
CA VAL A 10 19.56 8.70 -8.30
C VAL A 10 19.13 7.97 -9.57
N MET A 11 19.67 8.35 -10.73
CA MET A 11 19.35 7.66 -11.98
C MET A 11 19.78 6.20 -11.97
N SER A 12 20.96 5.87 -11.45
CA SER A 12 21.44 4.50 -11.37
C SER A 12 20.53 3.59 -10.52
N ALA A 13 19.92 4.13 -9.47
CA ALA A 13 18.99 3.39 -8.62
C ALA A 13 17.61 3.23 -9.27
N VAL A 14 17.17 4.21 -10.06
CA VAL A 14 15.79 4.31 -10.54
C VAL A 14 15.60 3.74 -11.96
N VAL A 15 16.62 3.86 -12.82
CA VAL A 15 16.59 3.36 -14.21
C VAL A 15 16.29 1.87 -14.30
N PRO A 16 16.90 0.96 -13.51
CA PRO A 16 16.60 -0.47 -13.59
C PRO A 16 15.12 -0.78 -13.33
N LEU A 17 14.50 -0.05 -12.41
CA LEU A 17 13.09 -0.23 -12.05
C LEU A 17 12.17 0.18 -13.22
N TYR A 18 12.40 1.34 -13.83
CA TYR A 18 11.60 1.79 -14.99
C TYR A 18 11.80 0.91 -16.22
N VAL A 19 13.03 0.47 -16.48
CA VAL A 19 13.33 -0.44 -17.59
C VAL A 19 12.56 -1.75 -17.39
N ALA A 20 12.57 -2.33 -16.18
CA ALA A 20 11.82 -3.53 -15.88
C ALA A 20 10.30 -3.35 -16.09
N MET A 21 9.74 -2.21 -15.65
CA MET A 21 8.31 -1.91 -15.85
C MET A 21 7.93 -1.76 -17.33
N ILE A 22 8.76 -1.08 -18.13
CA ILE A 22 8.51 -0.89 -19.56
C ILE A 22 8.61 -2.22 -20.31
N LEU A 23 9.60 -3.06 -19.99
CA LEU A 23 9.75 -4.39 -20.58
C LEU A 23 8.56 -5.30 -20.24
N ALA A 24 8.11 -5.27 -18.98
CA ALA A 24 6.92 -6.02 -18.57
C ALA A 24 5.67 -5.57 -19.36
N TYR A 25 5.46 -4.26 -19.50
CA TYR A 25 4.34 -3.72 -20.28
C TYR A 25 4.43 -4.07 -21.77
N GLY A 26 5.61 -3.92 -22.37
CA GLY A 26 5.85 -4.24 -23.78
C GLY A 26 5.66 -5.73 -24.10
N SER A 27 6.08 -6.61 -23.18
CA SER A 27 5.87 -8.05 -23.28
C SER A 27 4.39 -8.44 -23.34
N VAL A 28 3.56 -7.79 -22.53
CA VAL A 28 2.10 -8.02 -22.52
C VAL A 28 1.43 -7.42 -23.75
N ARG A 29 1.81 -6.19 -24.15
CA ARG A 29 1.12 -5.44 -25.21
C ARG A 29 1.48 -5.88 -26.63
N TRP A 30 2.76 -6.14 -26.92
CA TRP A 30 3.22 -6.44 -28.28
C TRP A 30 3.47 -7.93 -28.53
N TRP A 31 3.99 -8.67 -27.53
CA TRP A 31 4.31 -10.09 -27.71
C TRP A 31 3.25 -11.06 -27.19
N LYS A 32 2.25 -10.60 -26.42
CA LYS A 32 1.16 -11.42 -25.83
C LYS A 32 1.66 -12.69 -25.09
N LEU A 33 2.90 -12.66 -24.61
CA LEU A 33 3.59 -13.80 -24.00
C LEU A 33 3.01 -14.14 -22.62
N LEU A 34 2.41 -13.15 -21.95
CA LEU A 34 1.75 -13.28 -20.66
C LEU A 34 0.26 -12.96 -20.84
N THR A 35 -0.59 -13.97 -20.69
CA THR A 35 -2.05 -13.78 -20.68
C THR A 35 -2.45 -13.01 -19.41
N PRO A 36 -3.45 -12.11 -19.42
CA PRO A 36 -3.90 -11.37 -18.23
C PRO A 36 -4.20 -12.27 -17.01
N ALA A 37 -4.66 -13.51 -17.25
CA ALA A 37 -4.85 -14.51 -16.20
C ALA A 37 -3.52 -14.92 -15.51
N GLN A 38 -2.42 -15.07 -16.27
CA GLN A 38 -1.10 -15.39 -15.73
C GLN A 38 -0.50 -14.20 -14.97
N CYS A 39 -0.69 -12.97 -15.46
CA CYS A 39 -0.26 -11.75 -14.77
C CYS A 39 -0.99 -11.58 -13.42
N SER A 40 -2.29 -11.89 -13.37
CA SER A 40 -3.06 -11.93 -12.13
C SER A 40 -2.56 -13.03 -11.17
N GLY A 41 -2.20 -14.20 -11.71
CA GLY A 41 -1.55 -15.28 -10.94
C GLY A 41 -0.23 -14.85 -10.31
N ILE A 42 0.62 -14.15 -11.06
CA ILE A 42 1.89 -13.59 -10.56
C ILE A 42 1.63 -12.55 -9.48
N ASN A 43 0.68 -11.62 -9.68
CA ASN A 43 0.35 -10.61 -8.67
C ASN A 43 -0.15 -11.26 -7.36
N ARG A 44 -0.97 -12.32 -7.47
CA ARG A 44 -1.45 -13.09 -6.31
C ARG A 44 -0.30 -13.82 -5.61
N PHE A 45 0.63 -14.41 -6.35
CA PHE A 45 1.80 -15.06 -5.78
C PHE A 45 2.68 -14.06 -5.03
N VAL A 46 2.95 -12.89 -5.63
CA VAL A 46 3.70 -11.80 -5.01
C VAL A 46 3.03 -11.33 -3.72
N ALA A 47 1.71 -11.10 -3.75
CA ALA A 47 0.95 -10.66 -2.59
C ALA A 47 0.97 -11.67 -1.43
N ILE A 48 0.96 -12.98 -1.73
CA ILE A 48 0.90 -14.04 -0.70
C ILE A 48 2.29 -14.39 -0.16
N PHE A 49 3.32 -14.44 -1.02
CA PHE A 49 4.65 -14.94 -0.63
C PHE A 49 5.69 -13.84 -0.54
N ALA A 50 5.86 -13.05 -1.60
CA ALA A 50 6.95 -12.07 -1.66
C ALA A 50 6.72 -10.89 -0.70
N VAL A 51 5.50 -10.35 -0.63
CA VAL A 51 5.18 -9.20 0.22
C VAL A 51 5.43 -9.50 1.70
N PRO A 52 4.94 -10.62 2.28
CA PRO A 52 5.22 -10.94 3.69
C PRO A 52 6.70 -11.23 3.95
N LEU A 53 7.39 -11.94 3.05
CA LEU A 53 8.81 -12.26 3.22
C LEU A 53 9.69 -11.01 3.18
N LEU A 54 9.45 -10.12 2.22
CA LEU A 54 10.18 -8.85 2.12
C LEU A 54 9.91 -7.98 3.35
N SER A 55 8.65 -7.94 3.81
CA SER A 55 8.28 -7.23 5.03
C SER A 55 9.04 -7.78 6.24
N PHE A 56 9.12 -9.10 6.39
CA PHE A 56 9.88 -9.73 7.47
C PHE A 56 11.38 -9.40 7.37
N GLN A 57 11.96 -9.44 6.18
CA GLN A 57 13.38 -9.09 5.97
C GLN A 57 13.66 -7.63 6.36
N ILE A 58 12.79 -6.70 5.98
CA ILE A 58 12.93 -5.27 6.32
C ILE A 58 12.73 -5.04 7.82
N ILE A 59 11.77 -5.71 8.44
CA ILE A 59 11.49 -5.57 9.88
C ILE A 59 12.62 -6.18 10.72
N SER A 60 13.14 -7.36 10.33
CA SER A 60 14.22 -8.03 11.06
C SER A 60 15.57 -7.34 10.93
N HIS A 61 15.81 -6.62 9.83
CA HIS A 61 17.02 -5.80 9.67
C HIS A 61 16.90 -4.44 10.37
N ASN A 62 15.69 -3.97 10.70
CA ASN A 62 15.50 -2.75 11.47
C ASN A 62 15.69 -3.04 12.96
N ASN A 63 16.62 -2.33 13.60
CA ASN A 63 16.79 -2.38 15.05
C ASN A 63 15.83 -1.37 15.71
N PRO A 64 14.72 -1.81 16.35
CA PRO A 64 13.74 -0.90 16.95
C PRO A 64 14.29 -0.12 18.15
N TYR A 65 15.44 -0.54 18.72
CA TYR A 65 16.05 0.12 19.88
C TYR A 65 16.92 1.34 19.52
N ASP A 66 17.32 1.46 18.25
CA ASP A 66 18.08 2.61 17.73
C ASP A 66 17.16 3.68 17.10
N MET A 67 15.86 3.38 16.99
CA MET A 67 14.84 4.31 16.50
C MET A 67 14.34 5.20 17.62
N ASN A 68 14.08 6.48 17.31
CA ASN A 68 13.55 7.44 18.29
C ASN A 68 12.16 6.98 18.77
N PRO A 69 12.01 6.54 20.04
CA PRO A 69 10.77 5.91 20.52
C PRO A 69 9.59 6.89 20.49
N ARG A 70 9.85 8.20 20.52
CA ARG A 70 8.81 9.23 20.39
C ARG A 70 8.20 9.24 18.99
N PHE A 71 9.00 9.01 17.95
CA PHE A 71 8.51 8.97 16.57
C PHE A 71 7.68 7.71 16.33
N VAL A 72 8.15 6.57 16.83
CA VAL A 72 7.41 5.30 16.77
C VAL A 72 6.08 5.41 17.55
N ALA A 73 6.11 5.98 18.76
CA ALA A 73 4.90 6.19 19.56
C ALA A 73 3.90 7.13 18.86
N ALA A 74 4.38 8.19 18.20
CA ALA A 74 3.54 9.10 17.43
C ALA A 74 2.88 8.42 16.23
N ASP A 75 3.61 7.60 15.47
CA ASP A 75 3.07 6.82 14.35
C ASP A 75 2.00 5.82 14.81
N VAL A 76 2.25 5.09 15.91
CA VAL A 76 1.27 4.16 16.47
C VAL A 76 0.03 4.90 16.97
N LEU A 77 0.20 6.05 17.65
CA LEU A 77 -0.91 6.85 18.14
C LEU A 77 -1.76 7.39 16.99
N GLN A 78 -1.14 7.90 15.92
CA GLN A 78 -1.82 8.36 14.72
C GLN A 78 -2.63 7.22 14.09
N LYS A 79 -2.03 6.03 13.90
CA LYS A 79 -2.72 4.86 13.37
C LYS A 79 -3.91 4.43 14.23
N LEU A 80 -3.77 4.46 15.56
CA LEU A 80 -4.86 4.14 16.49
C LEU A 80 -6.01 5.15 16.42
N ILE A 81 -5.72 6.45 16.32
CA ILE A 81 -6.74 7.49 16.17
C ILE A 81 -7.51 7.31 14.86
N VAL A 82 -6.81 7.10 13.73
CA VAL A 82 -7.46 6.86 12.43
C VAL A 82 -8.36 5.61 12.49
N LEU A 83 -7.89 4.52 13.08
CA LEU A 83 -8.69 3.31 13.27
C LEU A 83 -9.90 3.56 14.18
N ALA A 84 -9.76 4.32 15.26
CA ALA A 84 -10.86 4.67 16.15
C ALA A 84 -11.93 5.53 15.45
N VAL A 85 -11.52 6.49 14.62
CA VAL A 85 -12.43 7.31 13.80
C VAL A 85 -13.17 6.44 12.79
N LEU A 86 -12.47 5.56 12.06
CA LEU A 86 -13.09 4.64 11.10
C LEU A 86 -14.03 3.65 11.79
N ALA A 87 -13.63 3.10 12.94
CA ALA A 87 -14.46 2.19 13.73
C ALA A 87 -15.74 2.90 14.22
N SER A 88 -15.60 4.12 14.75
CA SER A 88 -16.72 4.94 15.21
C SER A 88 -17.66 5.30 14.06
N TRP A 89 -17.11 5.66 12.89
CA TRP A 89 -17.90 5.95 11.69
C TRP A 89 -18.71 4.72 11.24
N SER A 90 -18.07 3.53 11.24
CA SER A 90 -18.74 2.26 10.92
C SER A 90 -19.85 1.88 11.92
N LYS A 91 -19.72 2.29 13.19
CA LYS A 91 -20.71 2.04 14.25
C LYS A 91 -21.87 3.03 14.16
N LEU A 92 -21.58 4.30 13.88
CA LEU A 92 -22.60 5.35 13.76
C LEU A 92 -23.48 5.17 12.50
N LYS A 93 -22.90 4.71 11.38
CA LYS A 93 -23.68 4.33 10.19
C LYS A 93 -24.61 3.14 10.47
N ARG A 94 -24.12 2.11 11.16
CA ARG A 94 -24.93 0.96 11.60
C ARG A 94 -26.15 1.33 12.46
N CYS A 95 -26.06 2.37 13.29
CA CYS A 95 -27.22 2.88 14.05
C CYS A 95 -28.19 3.74 13.21
N LYS A 96 -27.72 4.30 12.08
CA LYS A 96 -28.55 5.05 11.13
C LYS A 96 -29.24 4.14 10.10
N ASP A 97 -28.78 2.90 9.96
CA ASP A 97 -29.30 1.85 9.07
C ASP A 97 -30.59 1.16 9.57
N SER A 98 -31.28 1.69 10.58
CA SER A 98 -32.68 1.30 10.89
C SER A 98 -33.70 1.94 9.93
N VAL A 99 -33.24 2.64 8.88
CA VAL A 99 -34.09 3.10 7.77
C VAL A 99 -34.11 2.02 6.68
N PRO A 100 -35.27 1.41 6.36
CA PRO A 100 -35.37 0.31 5.42
C PRO A 100 -35.17 0.82 3.99
N GLY A 101 -34.05 0.47 3.34
CA GLY A 101 -33.87 0.75 1.91
C GLY A 101 -32.47 0.76 1.30
N SER A 102 -31.37 0.60 2.04
CA SER A 102 -30.03 0.58 1.44
C SER A 102 -29.53 -0.86 1.22
N GLY A 103 -29.47 -1.23 -0.05
CA GLY A 103 -29.06 -2.54 -0.54
C GLY A 103 -27.57 -2.84 -0.31
N SER A 104 -27.23 -4.11 -0.36
CA SER A 104 -25.92 -4.74 -0.10
C SER A 104 -24.68 -4.12 -0.79
N ASN A 105 -24.83 -3.17 -1.72
CA ASN A 105 -23.75 -2.55 -2.49
C ASN A 105 -23.09 -1.34 -1.81
N ASP A 106 -23.73 -0.69 -0.84
CA ASP A 106 -23.16 0.51 -0.19
C ASP A 106 -22.05 0.17 0.83
N LYS A 107 -22.08 -1.02 1.44
CA LYS A 107 -21.03 -1.46 2.39
C LYS A 107 -19.66 -1.61 1.74
N CYS A 108 -19.59 -2.09 0.49
CA CYS A 108 -18.31 -2.30 -0.18
C CYS A 108 -17.66 -0.95 -0.55
N LYS A 109 -18.48 0.02 -0.95
CA LYS A 109 -18.03 1.36 -1.34
C LYS A 109 -17.51 2.16 -0.14
N ASP A 110 -18.12 1.99 1.03
CA ASP A 110 -17.64 2.59 2.29
C ASP A 110 -16.30 1.96 2.76
N LEU A 111 -16.12 0.65 2.54
CA LEU A 111 -14.87 -0.03 2.86
C LEU A 111 -13.72 0.45 1.97
N ASP A 112 -13.97 0.62 0.67
CA ASP A 112 -12.96 1.12 -0.28
C ASP A 112 -12.49 2.54 0.10
N TRP A 113 -13.40 3.42 0.51
CA TRP A 113 -13.06 4.76 1.00
C TRP A 113 -12.30 4.72 2.32
N ALA A 114 -12.70 3.87 3.26
CA ALA A 114 -11.99 3.68 4.53
C ALA A 114 -10.56 3.16 4.31
N ILE A 115 -10.38 2.19 3.40
CA ILE A 115 -9.08 1.65 3.02
C ILE A 115 -8.23 2.75 2.38
N THR A 116 -8.79 3.52 1.45
CA THR A 116 -8.06 4.61 0.78
C THR A 116 -7.60 5.67 1.79
N LEU A 117 -8.49 6.09 2.71
CA LEU A 117 -8.20 7.12 3.70
C LEU A 117 -7.17 6.62 4.73
N PHE A 118 -7.26 5.34 5.11
CA PHE A 118 -6.24 4.68 5.92
C PHE A 118 -4.89 4.65 5.20
N MET A 119 -4.83 4.19 3.95
CA MET A 119 -3.60 4.14 3.16
C MET A 119 -2.96 5.53 3.03
N VAL A 120 -3.74 6.56 2.70
CA VAL A 120 -3.28 7.96 2.61
C VAL A 120 -2.73 8.45 3.94
N SER A 121 -3.37 8.10 5.07
CA SER A 121 -2.88 8.48 6.40
C SER A 121 -1.62 7.74 6.84
N THR A 122 -1.33 6.58 6.24
CA THR A 122 -0.17 5.73 6.54
C THR A 122 0.97 5.90 5.54
N LEU A 123 0.83 6.79 4.55
CA LEU A 123 1.95 7.11 3.67
C LEU A 123 3.07 7.72 4.53
N PRO A 124 4.30 7.19 4.45
CA PRO A 124 5.43 7.79 5.15
C PRO A 124 5.65 9.21 4.61
N ASN A 125 5.71 10.18 5.53
CA ASN A 125 6.05 11.58 5.25
C ASN A 125 7.56 11.79 5.33
#